data_AF-A0A383VMB8-F1
#
_entry.id   AF-A0A383VMB8-F1
#
_cell.length_a   1.000
_cell.length_b   1.000
_cell.length_c   1.000
_cell.angle_alpha   90.00
_cell.angle_beta   90.00
_cell.angle_gamma   90.00
#
_symmetry.space_group_name_H-M   'P 1'
#
loop_
_entity.id
_entity.type
_entity.pdbx_description
1 polymer ?
#
loop_
_entity_poly.entity_id
_entity_poly.type
_entity_poly.pdbx_seq_one_letter_code
_entity_poly.pdbx_strand_id
1 'polypeptide(L)'
;MRTLSGTAQLQSAPDSAHGVQLSVWRHHVTHRTPFHKPKRACQGRSRAANSDMASAATVTAASSSAAARPDPGLESFKALIGERRFHCTQCGKCCTGAGEVWVSDAEAANIARYLNLPLARFLALHCHAYSKVEGFRLLRSNMESETRDCTFLRPDNTCAIHPVRPLQCSTYPWWPELMDEKEWQQEKADICEGFDHPDAPPTDLDAAAQQLRIATMQEYQKRLAYKPSRKQSKKAAAAAKQQQAGSSSSDAGSSSSSSSSSSRSVAAASSSSDSSWQEKLQKLQSMLDVSSEEQL
;
A
#
# COMPACT_ATOMS: atom_id res chain seq x y z
N MET A 1 14.56 41.48 -60.38
CA MET A 1 15.63 40.50 -60.66
C MET A 1 15.88 39.65 -59.43
N ARG A 2 15.30 38.44 -59.37
CA ARG A 2 15.95 37.16 -59.01
C ARG A 2 14.87 36.07 -59.00
N THR A 3 15.28 34.93 -59.49
CA THR A 3 14.51 33.92 -60.22
C THR A 3 13.88 32.85 -59.34
N LEU A 4 12.74 32.34 -59.82
CA LEU A 4 12.10 31.08 -59.44
C LEU A 4 12.88 29.87 -59.98
N SER A 5 12.86 28.75 -59.25
CA SER A 5 12.94 27.33 -59.71
C SER A 5 12.95 26.45 -58.43
N GLY A 6 12.18 25.39 -58.21
CA GLY A 6 11.35 24.57 -59.07
C GLY A 6 11.84 23.11 -59.07
N THR A 7 11.05 22.20 -58.47
CA THR A 7 10.96 20.73 -58.74
C THR A 7 12.18 19.84 -58.40
N ALA A 8 12.12 18.54 -58.08
CA ALA A 8 11.07 17.52 -57.93
C ALA A 8 11.65 16.28 -57.18
N GLN A 9 10.77 15.45 -56.64
CA GLN A 9 11.00 14.07 -56.16
C GLN A 9 11.59 13.16 -57.24
N LEU A 10 12.41 12.17 -56.85
CA LEU A 10 12.24 10.77 -57.26
C LEU A 10 13.11 9.79 -56.43
N GLN A 11 12.54 8.59 -56.32
CA GLN A 11 12.90 7.41 -55.54
C GLN A 11 14.15 6.68 -56.08
N SER A 12 14.84 5.93 -55.22
CA SER A 12 15.03 4.46 -55.36
C SER A 12 15.98 3.89 -54.30
N ALA A 13 15.62 2.71 -53.79
CA ALA A 13 16.35 1.88 -52.82
C ALA A 13 17.68 1.32 -53.37
N PRO A 14 18.47 0.67 -52.49
CA PRO A 14 18.92 -0.67 -52.84
C PRO A 14 18.53 -1.75 -51.83
N ASP A 15 18.09 -2.87 -52.39
CA ASP A 15 17.92 -4.18 -51.78
C ASP A 15 19.24 -4.75 -51.24
N SER A 16 19.17 -5.43 -50.09
CA SER A 16 19.40 -6.89 -49.99
C SER A 16 20.01 -7.30 -48.65
N ALA A 17 19.24 -8.17 -47.98
CA ALA A 17 19.67 -9.38 -47.28
C ALA A 17 20.69 -9.25 -46.15
N HIS A 18 20.28 -9.61 -44.93
CA HIS A 18 20.83 -10.78 -44.22
C HIS A 18 19.93 -11.18 -43.03
N GLY A 19 19.22 -12.29 -43.22
CA GLY A 19 19.10 -13.40 -42.27
C GLY A 19 18.60 -13.13 -40.86
N VAL A 20 17.27 -13.15 -40.70
CA VAL A 20 16.60 -13.50 -39.43
C VAL A 20 16.86 -14.99 -39.16
N GLN A 21 17.52 -15.33 -38.05
CA GLN A 21 17.49 -16.68 -37.48
C GLN A 21 16.72 -16.65 -36.15
N LEU A 22 15.43 -16.94 -36.27
CA LEU A 22 14.57 -17.32 -35.16
C LEU A 22 14.98 -18.73 -34.68
N SER A 23 15.63 -18.82 -33.51
CA SER A 23 15.82 -20.08 -32.81
C SER A 23 14.51 -20.51 -32.16
N VAL A 24 13.75 -21.28 -32.93
CA VAL A 24 12.59 -22.08 -32.50
C VAL A 24 13.04 -23.06 -31.42
N TRP A 25 12.74 -22.78 -30.15
CA TRP A 25 12.76 -23.80 -29.10
C TRP A 25 11.48 -24.61 -29.17
N ARG A 26 11.53 -25.64 -30.01
CA ARG A 26 10.54 -26.72 -30.11
C ARG A 26 10.82 -27.72 -28.99
N HIS A 27 10.13 -27.60 -27.86
CA HIS A 27 10.05 -28.72 -26.92
C HIS A 27 8.85 -29.59 -27.27
N HIS A 28 9.18 -30.82 -27.65
CA HIS A 28 8.29 -31.93 -27.88
C HIS A 28 7.35 -32.16 -26.69
N VAL A 29 6.06 -31.87 -26.91
CA VAL A 29 4.97 -32.51 -26.17
C VAL A 29 4.89 -33.95 -26.67
N THR A 30 5.20 -34.91 -25.80
CA THR A 30 4.82 -36.32 -25.99
C THR A 30 4.03 -36.79 -24.77
N HIS A 31 2.87 -37.35 -25.07
CA HIS A 31 1.83 -37.79 -24.15
C HIS A 31 2.31 -38.88 -23.19
N ARG A 32 1.80 -38.85 -21.95
CA ARG A 32 1.35 -40.05 -21.22
C ARG A 32 0.44 -39.69 -20.05
N THR A 33 -0.85 -39.89 -20.27
CA THR A 33 -1.88 -39.95 -19.23
C THR A 33 -1.85 -41.34 -18.58
N PRO A 34 -1.98 -41.45 -17.25
CA PRO A 34 -2.55 -42.63 -16.64
C PRO A 34 -4.02 -42.37 -16.30
N PHE A 35 -4.89 -42.94 -17.14
CA PHE A 35 -6.30 -43.18 -16.87
C PHE A 35 -6.47 -43.82 -15.48
N HIS A 36 -7.08 -43.10 -14.52
CA HIS A 36 -7.67 -43.71 -13.34
C HIS A 36 -9.17 -43.90 -13.57
N LYS A 37 -9.58 -45.18 -13.67
CA LYS A 37 -10.97 -45.62 -13.76
C LYS A 37 -11.71 -45.33 -12.45
N PRO A 38 -12.92 -44.75 -12.46
CA PRO A 38 -13.81 -44.87 -11.33
C PRO A 38 -14.44 -46.27 -11.31
N LYS A 39 -14.27 -47.00 -10.19
CA LYS A 39 -15.00 -48.25 -9.95
C LYS A 39 -16.48 -47.95 -9.73
N ARG A 40 -17.32 -48.76 -10.39
CA ARG A 40 -18.78 -48.74 -10.35
C ARG A 40 -19.33 -49.13 -8.99
N ALA A 41 -20.42 -48.43 -8.64
CA ALA A 41 -21.68 -48.91 -8.06
C ALA A 41 -21.67 -50.10 -7.09
N CYS A 42 -22.02 -49.81 -5.83
CA CYS A 42 -22.89 -50.69 -5.04
C CYS A 42 -24.28 -50.05 -4.99
N GLN A 43 -25.23 -50.67 -5.69
CA GLN A 43 -26.65 -50.42 -5.54
C GLN A 43 -27.12 -51.12 -4.25
N GLY A 44 -27.80 -50.39 -3.38
CA GLY A 44 -28.37 -50.89 -2.14
C GLY A 44 -29.68 -50.20 -1.82
N ARG A 45 -30.76 -50.77 -2.37
CA ARG A 45 -32.16 -50.76 -1.92
C ARG A 45 -32.77 -49.51 -1.27
N SER A 46 -33.76 -49.01 -1.99
CA SER A 46 -34.90 -48.22 -1.57
C SER A 46 -35.63 -48.74 -0.31
N ARG A 47 -36.12 -47.80 0.50
CA ARG A 47 -37.47 -47.84 1.08
C ARG A 47 -38.02 -46.41 1.18
N ALA A 48 -39.31 -46.32 0.88
CA ALA A 48 -40.07 -45.14 0.56
C ALA A 48 -40.61 -44.38 1.79
N ALA A 49 -41.20 -43.23 1.47
CA ALA A 49 -42.20 -42.46 2.22
C ALA A 49 -41.67 -41.52 3.31
N ASN A 50 -41.73 -40.22 3.05
CA ASN A 50 -42.94 -39.45 3.40
C ASN A 50 -42.96 -38.11 2.64
N SER A 51 -44.07 -37.92 1.94
CA SER A 51 -44.54 -36.65 1.44
C SER A 51 -45.25 -35.94 2.59
N ASP A 52 -44.68 -34.86 3.10
CA ASP A 52 -45.44 -33.89 3.88
C ASP A 52 -45.02 -32.48 3.50
N MET A 53 -46.01 -31.72 3.03
CA MET A 53 -45.93 -30.31 2.75
C MET A 53 -45.68 -29.53 4.05
N ALA A 54 -44.73 -28.61 4.02
CA ALA A 54 -44.72 -27.48 4.95
C ALA A 54 -44.00 -26.28 4.33
N SER A 55 -44.79 -25.26 4.04
CA SER A 55 -44.46 -23.84 3.93
C SER A 55 -43.18 -23.42 3.19
N ALA A 56 -43.35 -23.04 1.93
CA ALA A 56 -42.52 -22.03 1.30
C ALA A 56 -42.79 -20.67 1.99
N ALA A 57 -42.07 -20.42 3.09
CA ALA A 57 -41.91 -19.07 3.62
C ALA A 57 -40.97 -18.33 2.68
N THR A 58 -41.54 -17.52 1.79
CA THR A 58 -40.79 -16.52 1.03
C THR A 58 -40.18 -15.55 2.03
N VAL A 59 -38.93 -15.79 2.42
CA VAL A 59 -38.13 -14.80 3.13
C VAL A 59 -37.80 -13.73 2.10
N THR A 60 -38.69 -12.74 1.97
CA THR A 60 -38.33 -11.45 1.39
C THR A 60 -37.24 -10.87 2.26
N ALA A 61 -35.99 -11.10 1.87
CA ALA A 61 -34.85 -10.34 2.35
C ALA A 61 -35.10 -8.88 1.94
N ALA A 62 -35.74 -8.15 2.85
CA ALA A 62 -35.77 -6.70 2.81
C ALA A 62 -34.31 -6.25 2.95
N SER A 63 -33.68 -5.97 1.80
CA SER A 63 -32.43 -5.24 1.74
C SER A 63 -32.74 -3.81 2.15
N SER A 64 -32.83 -3.59 3.46
CA SER A 64 -32.79 -2.26 4.03
C SER A 64 -31.36 -1.79 3.92
N SER A 65 -31.05 -1.14 2.79
CA SER A 65 -29.98 -0.15 2.73
C SER A 65 -30.38 0.97 3.69
N ALA A 66 -30.17 0.72 4.99
CA ALA A 66 -30.05 1.79 5.95
C ALA A 66 -28.76 2.51 5.54
N ALA A 67 -28.91 3.65 4.87
CA ALA A 67 -27.81 4.58 4.68
C ALA A 67 -27.11 4.68 6.04
N ALA A 68 -25.86 4.19 6.10
CA ALA A 68 -25.11 4.14 7.33
C ALA A 68 -25.15 5.55 7.95
N ARG A 69 -25.52 5.65 9.24
CA ARG A 69 -25.48 6.94 9.92
C ARG A 69 -24.06 7.51 9.75
N PRO A 70 -23.91 8.80 9.40
CA PRO A 70 -22.59 9.38 9.24
C PRO A 70 -21.79 9.16 10.53
N ASP A 71 -20.63 8.52 10.42
CA ASP A 71 -19.73 8.27 11.55
C ASP A 71 -19.03 9.61 11.89
N PRO A 72 -19.34 10.24 13.04
CA PRO A 72 -18.76 11.52 13.41
C PRO A 72 -17.23 11.46 13.52
N GLY A 73 -16.65 10.27 13.75
CA GLY A 73 -15.21 10.05 13.78
C GLY A 73 -14.52 10.21 12.41
N LEU A 74 -15.28 10.33 11.30
CA LEU A 74 -14.72 10.49 9.96
C LEU A 74 -14.54 11.94 9.52
N GLU A 75 -15.18 12.93 10.15
CA GLU A 75 -15.17 14.32 9.69
C GLU A 75 -13.77 14.91 9.59
N SER A 76 -12.91 14.57 10.55
CA SER A 76 -11.49 14.95 10.55
C SER A 76 -10.73 14.40 9.33
N PHE A 77 -11.03 13.17 8.93
CA PHE A 77 -10.42 12.52 7.77
C PHE A 77 -10.99 13.08 6.45
N LYS A 78 -12.30 13.37 6.40
CA LYS A 78 -12.93 14.04 5.25
C LYS A 78 -12.31 15.40 4.98
N ALA A 79 -12.08 16.18 6.04
CA ALA A 79 -11.44 17.49 5.95
C ALA A 79 -10.00 17.40 5.41
N LEU A 80 -9.26 16.35 5.77
CA LEU A 80 -7.91 16.12 5.24
C LEU A 80 -7.94 15.76 3.75
N ILE A 81 -8.92 14.99 3.30
CA ILE A 81 -9.06 14.58 1.89
C ILE A 81 -9.42 15.78 1.00
N GLY A 82 -10.35 16.63 1.45
CA GLY A 82 -10.81 17.79 0.69
C GLY A 82 -11.44 17.39 -0.65
N GLU A 83 -11.06 18.09 -1.73
CA GLU A 83 -11.64 17.90 -3.08
C GLU A 83 -10.79 16.99 -3.98
N ARG A 84 -9.81 16.28 -3.41
CA ARG A 84 -8.90 15.41 -4.16
C ARG A 84 -9.65 14.31 -4.90
N ARG A 85 -9.28 14.05 -6.16
CA ARG A 85 -9.90 13.01 -6.99
C ARG A 85 -8.89 11.99 -7.47
N PHE A 86 -9.32 10.75 -7.62
CA PHE A 86 -8.45 9.67 -8.06
C PHE A 86 -9.18 8.61 -8.89
N HIS A 87 -8.50 8.10 -9.92
CA HIS A 87 -8.92 6.96 -10.72
C HIS A 87 -7.75 6.01 -10.96
N CYS A 88 -7.84 4.77 -10.48
CA CYS A 88 -6.81 3.78 -10.77
C CYS A 88 -6.95 3.25 -12.20
N THR A 89 -6.00 3.61 -13.07
CA THR A 89 -5.91 3.10 -14.46
C THR A 89 -5.26 1.71 -14.55
N GLN A 90 -4.89 1.12 -13.42
CA GLN A 90 -4.12 -0.14 -13.35
C GLN A 90 -2.78 -0.09 -14.11
N CYS A 91 -2.16 1.09 -14.20
CA CYS A 91 -0.90 1.31 -14.91
C CYS A 91 0.33 0.59 -14.33
N GLY A 92 0.24 0.05 -13.10
CA GLY A 92 1.34 -0.69 -12.46
C GLY A 92 2.46 0.17 -11.87
N LYS A 93 2.45 1.49 -12.07
CA LYS A 93 3.53 2.40 -11.64
C LYS A 93 3.77 2.38 -10.12
N CYS A 94 2.72 2.25 -9.31
CA CYS A 94 2.86 2.10 -7.85
C CYS A 94 3.52 0.78 -7.40
N CYS A 95 3.65 -0.19 -8.31
CA CYS A 95 4.38 -1.45 -8.07
C CYS A 95 5.84 -1.37 -8.53
N THR A 96 6.25 -0.28 -9.19
CA THR A 96 7.62 -0.09 -9.68
C THR A 96 8.46 0.70 -8.68
N GLY A 97 9.77 0.49 -8.68
CA GLY A 97 10.69 1.21 -7.79
C GLY A 97 10.91 0.56 -6.42
N ALA A 98 11.80 1.16 -5.63
CA ALA A 98 12.30 0.62 -4.37
C ALA A 98 11.36 0.87 -3.16
N GLY A 99 10.05 0.70 -3.33
CA GLY A 99 9.06 0.83 -2.27
C GLY A 99 9.09 -0.33 -1.27
N GLU A 100 8.74 -0.07 -0.02
CA GLU A 100 8.53 -1.09 1.00
C GLU A 100 7.04 -1.36 1.21
N VAL A 101 6.60 -2.60 0.96
CA VAL A 101 5.22 -3.02 1.24
C VAL A 101 5.21 -3.98 2.42
N TRP A 102 4.60 -3.53 3.51
CA TRP A 102 4.45 -4.31 4.73
C TRP A 102 3.09 -5.01 4.72
N VAL A 103 3.10 -6.31 5.00
CA VAL A 103 1.88 -7.13 5.11
C VAL A 103 1.81 -7.73 6.50
N SER A 104 0.65 -7.62 7.13
CA SER A 104 0.34 -8.36 8.35
C SER A 104 0.29 -9.86 8.09
N ASP A 105 0.40 -10.67 9.14
CA ASP A 105 0.28 -12.13 9.02
C ASP A 105 -1.09 -12.56 8.44
N ALA A 106 -2.16 -11.80 8.73
CA ALA A 106 -3.49 -12.05 8.17
C ALA A 106 -3.55 -11.76 6.66
N GLU A 107 -2.96 -10.65 6.21
CA GLU A 107 -2.87 -10.32 4.79
C GLU A 107 -2.00 -11.33 4.05
N ALA A 108 -0.86 -11.73 4.62
CA ALA A 108 0.00 -12.77 4.06
C ALA A 108 -0.77 -14.10 3.88
N ALA A 109 -1.57 -14.50 4.86
CA ALA A 109 -2.43 -15.69 4.75
C ALA A 109 -3.49 -15.55 3.64
N ASN A 110 -4.07 -14.36 3.46
CA ASN A 110 -5.05 -14.09 2.41
C ASN A 110 -4.42 -14.13 1.01
N ILE A 111 -3.26 -13.51 0.84
CA ILE A 111 -2.53 -13.51 -0.43
C ILE A 111 -2.07 -14.93 -0.78
N ALA A 112 -1.52 -15.68 0.19
CA ALA A 112 -1.11 -17.06 -0.01
C ALA A 112 -2.27 -17.94 -0.49
N ARG A 113 -3.45 -17.79 0.11
CA ARG A 113 -4.67 -18.52 -0.28
C ARG A 113 -5.09 -18.18 -1.70
N TYR A 114 -5.09 -16.90 -2.07
CA TYR A 114 -5.42 -16.45 -3.42
C TYR A 114 -4.46 -17.02 -4.48
N LEU A 115 -3.18 -17.11 -4.15
CA LEU A 115 -2.15 -17.69 -5.01
C LEU A 115 -2.15 -19.23 -5.02
N ASN A 116 -3.05 -19.89 -4.26
CA ASN A 116 -3.06 -21.34 -4.05
C ASN A 116 -1.71 -21.88 -3.54
N LEU A 117 -1.05 -21.14 -2.64
CA LEU A 117 0.20 -21.52 -2.01
C LEU A 117 0.01 -21.79 -0.52
N PRO A 118 0.70 -22.80 0.07
CA PRO A 118 0.84 -22.88 1.51
C PRO A 118 1.48 -21.61 2.07
N LEU A 119 0.99 -21.11 3.20
CA LEU A 119 1.50 -19.87 3.82
C LEU A 119 3.02 -19.89 4.01
N ALA A 120 3.58 -21.01 4.49
CA ALA A 120 5.03 -21.14 4.65
C ALA A 120 5.80 -20.97 3.33
N ARG A 121 5.24 -21.45 2.21
CA ARG A 121 5.83 -21.31 0.87
C ARG A 121 5.73 -19.85 0.40
N PHE A 122 4.60 -19.21 0.62
CA PHE A 122 4.41 -17.78 0.32
C PHE A 122 5.44 -16.92 1.07
N LEU A 123 5.57 -17.11 2.38
CA LEU A 123 6.52 -16.35 3.20
C LEU A 123 7.96 -16.53 2.73
N ALA A 124 8.34 -17.77 2.37
CA ALA A 124 9.69 -18.06 1.89
C ALA A 124 10.00 -17.39 0.54
N LEU A 125 9.04 -17.38 -0.39
CA LEU A 125 9.22 -16.88 -1.75
C LEU A 125 9.07 -15.35 -1.84
N HIS A 126 8.07 -14.79 -1.16
CA HIS A 126 7.63 -13.41 -1.38
C HIS A 126 7.91 -12.47 -0.22
N CYS A 127 8.32 -12.95 0.96
CA CYS A 127 8.60 -12.10 2.11
C CYS A 127 10.06 -12.20 2.55
N HIS A 128 10.59 -11.10 3.11
CA HIS A 128 11.88 -11.12 3.80
C HIS A 128 11.80 -12.05 5.01
N ALA A 129 12.84 -12.87 5.20
CA ALA A 129 12.90 -13.87 6.27
C ALA A 129 12.90 -13.24 7.67
N TYR A 130 13.47 -12.03 7.78
CA TYR A 130 13.53 -11.27 9.02
C TYR A 130 12.61 -10.05 8.93
N SER A 131 11.86 -9.81 10.00
CA SER A 131 11.06 -8.61 10.19
C SER A 131 11.44 -7.95 11.51
N LYS A 132 11.61 -6.63 11.50
CA LYS A 132 11.78 -5.82 12.71
C LYS A 132 10.44 -5.42 13.31
N VAL A 133 9.35 -5.67 12.61
CA VAL A 133 7.99 -5.32 13.02
C VAL A 133 7.24 -6.60 13.33
N GLU A 134 6.86 -6.78 14.59
CA GLU A 134 6.14 -7.97 15.03
C GLU A 134 4.74 -8.05 14.40
N GLY A 135 4.33 -9.23 13.94
CA GLY A 135 3.04 -9.43 13.26
C GLY A 135 2.99 -8.91 11.81
N PHE A 136 4.08 -8.30 11.32
CA PHE A 136 4.20 -7.81 9.95
C PHE A 136 5.42 -8.43 9.25
N ARG A 137 5.34 -8.54 7.93
CA ARG A 137 6.38 -9.04 7.03
C ARG A 137 6.58 -8.04 5.89
N LEU A 138 7.84 -7.80 5.54
CA LEU A 138 8.17 -6.98 4.38
C LEU A 138 8.15 -7.87 3.12
N LEU A 139 7.40 -7.46 2.10
CA LEU A 139 7.44 -8.10 0.79
C LEU A 139 8.81 -7.89 0.14
N ARG A 140 9.26 -8.89 -0.62
CA ARG A 140 10.48 -8.79 -1.42
C ARG A 140 10.20 -7.99 -2.69
N SER A 141 11.20 -7.20 -3.08
CA SER A 141 11.31 -6.73 -4.46
C SER A 141 11.80 -7.85 -5.38
N ASN A 142 11.44 -7.78 -6.65
CA ASN A 142 12.06 -8.55 -7.70
C ASN A 142 13.51 -8.08 -7.88
N MET A 143 14.48 -8.97 -7.62
CA MET A 143 15.91 -8.66 -7.71
C MET A 143 16.43 -8.66 -9.15
N GLU A 144 15.67 -9.21 -10.10
CA GLU A 144 16.01 -9.17 -11.53
C GLU A 144 15.66 -7.82 -12.17
N SER A 145 14.81 -7.03 -11.51
CA SER A 145 14.47 -5.68 -11.93
C SER A 145 15.51 -4.68 -11.42
N GLU A 146 16.05 -3.87 -12.33
CA GLU A 146 16.97 -2.78 -12.00
C GLU A 146 16.32 -1.75 -11.06
N THR A 147 15.01 -1.56 -11.18
CA THR A 147 14.22 -0.63 -10.37
C THR A 147 13.73 -1.22 -9.04
N ARG A 148 14.03 -2.50 -8.76
CA ARG A 148 13.60 -3.23 -7.56
C ARG A 148 12.08 -3.28 -7.39
N ASP A 149 11.37 -3.55 -8.48
CA ASP A 149 9.90 -3.60 -8.52
C ASP A 149 9.30 -4.62 -7.54
N CYS A 150 8.00 -4.51 -7.27
CA CYS A 150 7.25 -5.46 -6.46
C CYS A 150 7.34 -6.89 -7.05
N THR A 151 7.51 -7.91 -6.20
CA THR A 151 7.50 -9.33 -6.62
C THR A 151 6.22 -9.79 -7.33
N PHE A 152 5.12 -9.04 -7.24
CA PHE A 152 3.84 -9.38 -7.88
C PHE A 152 3.55 -8.57 -9.15
N LEU A 153 4.48 -7.72 -9.60
CA LEU A 153 4.36 -7.03 -10.88
C LEU A 153 4.59 -8.02 -12.02
N ARG A 154 3.64 -8.12 -12.94
CA ARG A 154 3.75 -8.95 -14.14
C ARG A 154 4.41 -8.18 -15.30
N PRO A 155 4.95 -8.88 -16.32
CA PRO A 155 5.55 -8.23 -17.49
C PRO A 155 4.61 -7.32 -18.29
N ASP A 156 3.30 -7.48 -18.14
CA ASP A 156 2.27 -6.64 -18.76
C ASP A 156 1.89 -5.41 -17.90
N ASN A 157 2.71 -5.08 -16.90
CA ASN A 157 2.49 -4.02 -15.91
C ASN A 157 1.25 -4.20 -15.01
N THR A 158 0.68 -5.40 -14.95
CA THR A 158 -0.46 -5.69 -14.07
C THR A 158 -0.02 -6.29 -12.73
N CYS A 159 -0.78 -6.01 -11.67
CA CYS A 159 -0.55 -6.61 -10.36
C CYS A 159 -1.17 -8.01 -10.29
N ALA A 160 -0.35 -9.03 -10.07
CA ALA A 160 -0.80 -10.42 -10.00
C ALA A 160 -1.80 -10.71 -8.86
N ILE A 161 -1.79 -9.88 -7.81
CA ILE A 161 -2.62 -10.02 -6.61
C ILE A 161 -3.63 -8.87 -6.45
N HIS A 162 -3.98 -8.16 -7.54
CA HIS A 162 -4.85 -6.98 -7.50
C HIS A 162 -6.16 -7.18 -6.70
N PRO A 163 -6.87 -8.33 -6.76
CA PRO A 163 -8.09 -8.55 -5.97
C PRO A 163 -7.90 -8.71 -4.47
N VAL A 164 -6.68 -9.07 -4.03
CA VAL A 164 -6.34 -9.33 -2.62
C VAL A 164 -5.14 -8.50 -2.18
N ARG A 165 -5.02 -7.27 -2.71
CA ARG A 165 -3.95 -6.36 -2.34
C ARG A 165 -3.91 -6.17 -0.82
N PRO A 166 -2.70 -6.09 -0.24
CA PRO A 166 -2.59 -5.71 1.16
C PRO A 166 -3.14 -4.30 1.35
N LEU A 167 -3.47 -3.98 2.60
CA LEU A 167 -4.18 -2.80 2.98
C LEU A 167 -3.47 -1.54 2.51
N GLN A 168 -2.15 -1.43 2.74
CA GLN A 168 -1.30 -0.37 2.16
C GLN A 168 -1.54 -0.18 0.66
N CYS A 169 -1.49 -1.24 -0.16
CA CYS A 169 -1.72 -1.11 -1.60
C CYS A 169 -3.20 -0.84 -1.97
N SER A 170 -4.15 -1.27 -1.15
CA SER A 170 -5.59 -1.12 -1.42
C SER A 170 -6.15 0.24 -1.03
N THR A 171 -5.51 0.93 -0.08
CA THR A 171 -5.91 2.26 0.39
C THR A 171 -5.25 3.39 -0.40
N TYR A 172 -4.35 3.09 -1.35
CA TYR A 172 -3.77 4.10 -2.23
C TYR A 172 -4.88 4.81 -3.05
N PRO A 173 -4.90 6.15 -3.12
CA PRO A 173 -3.88 7.11 -2.67
C PRO A 173 -4.15 7.73 -1.28
N TRP A 174 -5.09 7.21 -0.52
CA TRP A 174 -5.50 7.73 0.80
C TRP A 174 -4.57 7.27 1.91
N TRP A 175 -3.28 7.52 1.72
CA TRP A 175 -2.25 7.31 2.74
C TRP A 175 -2.10 8.57 3.59
N PRO A 176 -1.81 8.45 4.89
CA PRO A 176 -1.56 9.62 5.73
C PRO A 176 -0.40 10.47 5.18
N GLU A 177 0.55 9.86 4.47
CA GLU A 177 1.66 10.56 3.84
C GLU A 177 1.24 11.53 2.74
N LEU A 178 0.26 11.12 1.95
CA LEU A 178 -0.24 11.85 0.79
C LEU A 178 -1.29 12.91 1.15
N MET A 179 -1.65 13.06 2.43
CA MET A 179 -2.54 14.14 2.86
C MET A 179 -1.82 15.50 2.92
N ASP A 180 -0.49 15.49 2.90
CA ASP A 180 0.33 16.67 2.70
C ASP A 180 0.27 17.10 1.23
N GLU A 181 -0.03 18.37 0.97
CA GLU A 181 -0.23 18.87 -0.39
C GLU A 181 1.03 18.73 -1.25
N LYS A 182 2.21 18.90 -0.66
CA LYS A 182 3.47 18.76 -1.40
C LYS A 182 3.67 17.31 -1.85
N GLU A 183 3.48 16.37 -0.93
CA GLU A 183 3.63 14.93 -1.22
C GLU A 183 2.58 14.47 -2.24
N TRP A 184 1.34 14.95 -2.14
CA TRP A 184 0.28 14.69 -3.13
C TRP A 184 0.69 15.13 -4.54
N GLN A 185 1.19 16.36 -4.69
CA GLN A 185 1.60 16.88 -6.00
C GLN A 185 2.84 16.17 -6.56
N GLN A 186 3.77 15.76 -5.69
CA GLN A 186 4.95 14.98 -6.10
C GLN A 186 4.55 13.59 -6.59
N GLU A 187 3.72 12.87 -5.83
CA GLU A 187 3.21 11.54 -6.21
C GLU A 187 2.43 11.59 -7.54
N LYS A 188 1.61 12.63 -7.72
CA LYS A 188 0.89 12.91 -8.96
C LYS A 188 1.83 13.14 -10.15
N ALA A 189 2.90 13.90 -9.96
CA ALA A 189 3.83 14.25 -11.03
C ALA A 189 4.73 13.08 -11.42
N ASP A 190 5.20 12.32 -10.43
CA ASP A 190 6.33 11.40 -10.61
C ASP A 190 5.89 9.94 -10.71
N ILE A 191 4.79 9.55 -10.04
CA ILE A 191 4.42 8.14 -9.85
C ILE A 191 3.15 7.76 -10.59
N CYS A 192 2.01 8.42 -10.33
CA CYS A 192 0.72 7.90 -10.77
C CYS A 192 -0.12 8.93 -11.53
N GLU A 193 -0.50 8.56 -12.76
CA GLU A 193 -1.40 9.34 -13.61
C GLU A 193 -2.86 9.35 -13.15
N GLY A 194 -3.20 8.53 -12.15
CA GLY A 194 -4.56 8.41 -11.63
C GLY A 194 -5.03 9.61 -10.81
N PHE A 195 -4.11 10.48 -10.38
CA PHE A 195 -4.38 11.67 -9.58
C PHE A 195 -5.03 12.75 -10.44
N ASP A 196 -6.24 13.18 -10.05
CA ASP A 196 -7.09 14.09 -10.81
C ASP A 196 -7.32 13.69 -12.27
N HIS A 197 -7.35 12.37 -12.54
CA HIS A 197 -7.57 11.83 -13.86
C HIS A 197 -8.88 12.36 -14.48
N PRO A 198 -8.97 12.60 -15.80
CA PRO A 198 -10.20 13.06 -16.44
C PRO A 198 -11.42 12.17 -16.16
N ASP A 199 -11.19 10.85 -16.08
CA ASP A 199 -12.23 9.85 -15.78
C ASP A 199 -12.44 9.62 -14.27
N ALA A 200 -11.80 10.42 -13.40
CA ALA A 200 -12.00 10.30 -11.96
C ALA A 200 -13.40 10.77 -11.56
N PRO A 201 -14.22 9.90 -10.94
CA PRO A 201 -15.51 10.32 -10.42
C PRO A 201 -15.32 11.31 -9.27
N PRO A 202 -16.38 12.04 -8.88
CA PRO A 202 -16.39 12.74 -7.60
C PRO A 202 -16.02 11.78 -6.47
N THR A 203 -15.15 12.22 -5.57
CA THR A 203 -14.70 11.38 -4.46
C THR A 203 -15.83 11.13 -3.47
N ASP A 204 -16.13 9.87 -3.22
CA ASP A 204 -16.94 9.46 -2.08
C ASP A 204 -16.13 9.73 -0.81
N LEU A 205 -16.46 10.84 -0.14
CA LEU A 205 -15.72 11.31 1.04
C LEU A 205 -15.83 10.34 2.22
N ASP A 206 -16.96 9.65 2.39
CA ASP A 206 -17.12 8.67 3.47
C ASP A 206 -16.22 7.46 3.22
N ALA A 207 -16.24 6.90 2.00
CA ALA A 207 -15.40 5.77 1.65
C ALA A 207 -13.90 6.11 1.69
N ALA A 208 -13.52 7.26 1.16
CA ALA A 208 -12.13 7.73 1.19
C ALA A 208 -11.66 8.00 2.62
N ALA A 209 -12.50 8.62 3.47
CA ALA A 209 -12.19 8.85 4.89
C ALA A 209 -12.03 7.54 5.66
N GLN A 210 -12.85 6.53 5.38
CA GLN A 210 -12.68 5.20 5.96
C GLN A 210 -11.36 4.56 5.54
N GLN A 211 -10.99 4.65 4.25
CA GLN A 211 -9.72 4.14 3.75
C GLN A 211 -8.52 4.84 4.41
N LEU A 212 -8.57 6.17 4.53
CA LEU A 212 -7.54 6.96 5.20
C LEU A 212 -7.41 6.60 6.69
N ARG A 213 -8.54 6.46 7.39
CA ARG A 213 -8.57 6.02 8.79
C ARG A 213 -7.91 4.66 8.94
N ILE A 214 -8.28 3.69 8.10
CA ILE A 214 -7.73 2.33 8.16
C ILE A 214 -6.23 2.33 7.85
N ALA A 215 -5.78 3.07 6.82
CA ALA A 215 -4.36 3.21 6.49
C ALA A 215 -3.57 3.82 7.66
N THR A 216 -4.11 4.88 8.27
CA THR A 216 -3.53 5.54 9.45
C THR A 216 -3.39 4.56 10.62
N MET A 217 -4.42 3.77 10.89
CA MET A 217 -4.40 2.77 11.98
C MET A 217 -3.36 1.68 11.74
N GLN A 218 -3.24 1.18 10.51
CA GLN A 218 -2.23 0.17 10.18
C GLN A 218 -0.81 0.72 10.36
N GLU A 219 -0.56 1.96 9.92
CA GLU A 219 0.73 2.61 10.10
C GLU A 219 1.08 2.75 11.58
N TYR A 220 0.11 3.18 12.39
CA TYR A 220 0.28 3.28 13.84
C TYR A 220 0.60 1.93 14.48
N GLN A 221 -0.17 0.89 14.16
CA GLN A 221 0.07 -0.47 14.67
C GLN A 221 1.46 -1.00 14.27
N LYS A 222 1.85 -0.81 13.00
CA LYS A 222 3.17 -1.19 12.49
C LYS A 222 4.28 -0.49 13.28
N ARG A 223 4.09 0.79 13.59
CA ARG A 223 5.07 1.57 14.37
C ARG A 223 5.17 1.10 15.82
N LEU A 224 4.06 0.80 16.48
CA LEU A 224 4.08 0.25 17.85
C LEU A 224 4.75 -1.13 17.91
N ALA A 225 4.57 -1.94 16.87
CA ALA A 225 5.17 -3.27 16.76
C ALA A 225 6.66 -3.26 16.37
N TYR A 226 7.24 -2.09 16.06
CA TYR A 226 8.63 -1.96 15.68
C TYR A 226 9.57 -2.22 16.86
N LYS A 227 10.40 -3.27 16.74
CA LYS A 227 11.43 -3.60 17.73
C LYS A 227 12.78 -3.00 17.28
N PRO A 228 13.29 -1.97 17.97
CA PRO A 228 14.58 -1.38 17.62
C PRO A 228 15.72 -2.37 17.85
N SER A 229 16.79 -2.24 17.07
CA SER A 229 17.99 -3.06 17.27
C SER A 229 18.63 -2.79 18.62
N ARG A 230 19.34 -3.78 19.18
CA ARG A 230 20.06 -3.64 20.47
C ARG A 230 20.99 -2.41 20.51
N LYS A 231 21.60 -2.03 19.39
CA LYS A 231 22.42 -0.80 19.27
C LYS A 231 21.56 0.46 19.38
N GLN A 232 20.43 0.50 18.69
CA GLN A 232 19.47 1.62 18.75
C GLN A 232 18.86 1.77 20.14
N SER A 233 18.46 0.67 20.79
CA SER A 233 17.95 0.70 22.17
C SER A 233 18.98 1.27 23.15
N LYS A 234 20.26 0.88 23.02
CA LYS A 234 21.35 1.45 23.84
C LYS A 234 21.55 2.94 23.58
N LYS A 235 21.53 3.38 22.33
CA LYS A 235 21.67 4.79 21.96
C LYS A 235 20.50 5.64 22.50
N ALA A 236 19.27 5.15 22.35
CA ALA A 236 18.08 5.81 22.89
C ALA A 236 18.12 5.93 24.41
N ALA A 237 18.51 4.85 25.12
CA ALA A 237 18.69 4.88 26.57
C ALA A 237 19.78 5.88 27.01
N ALA A 238 20.88 5.99 26.26
CA ALA A 238 21.92 6.98 26.53
C ALA A 238 21.44 8.42 26.30
N ALA A 239 20.68 8.68 25.23
CA ALA A 239 20.11 9.99 24.93
C ALA A 239 19.07 10.43 25.99
N ALA A 240 18.18 9.51 26.41
CA ALA A 240 17.21 9.78 27.47
C ALA A 240 17.90 10.12 28.81
N LYS A 241 19.00 9.41 29.13
CA LYS A 241 19.80 9.69 30.33
C LYS A 241 20.50 11.06 30.28
N GLN A 242 20.92 11.51 29.09
CA GLN A 242 21.51 12.85 28.91
C GLN A 242 20.47 13.97 29.03
N GLN A 243 19.25 13.75 28.53
CA GLN A 243 18.15 14.72 28.67
C GLN A 243 17.71 14.89 30.13
N GLN A 244 17.66 13.79 30.89
CA GLN A 244 17.35 13.83 32.33
C GLN A 244 18.45 14.50 33.16
N ALA A 245 19.72 14.41 32.74
CA ALA A 245 20.83 15.10 33.40
C ALA A 245 20.90 16.60 33.07
N GLY A 246 20.41 17.02 31.90
CA GLY A 246 20.36 18.42 31.49
C GLY A 246 19.20 19.23 32.09
N SER A 247 18.13 18.57 32.54
CA SER A 247 16.98 19.21 33.19
C SER A 247 17.16 19.43 34.71
N SER A 248 18.25 18.96 35.31
CA SER A 248 18.52 19.07 36.76
C SER A 248 19.54 20.15 37.14
N SER A 249 19.87 21.10 36.25
CA SER A 249 20.89 22.13 36.51
C SER A 249 20.44 23.59 36.31
N SER A 250 19.14 23.88 36.37
CA SER A 250 18.62 25.25 36.28
C SER A 250 17.72 25.58 37.48
N ASP A 251 18.31 25.64 38.67
CA ASP A 251 17.76 26.34 39.84
C ASP A 251 18.92 26.85 40.71
N ALA A 252 19.50 27.99 40.31
CA ALA A 252 20.26 28.86 41.19
C ALA A 252 20.40 30.26 40.57
N GLY A 253 19.78 31.27 41.21
CA GLY A 253 20.31 32.63 41.23
C GLY A 253 19.54 33.69 40.43
N SER A 254 18.51 34.26 41.04
CA SER A 254 18.06 35.63 40.77
C SER A 254 19.08 36.64 41.31
N SER A 255 19.69 37.47 40.45
CA SER A 255 19.96 38.89 40.73
C SER A 255 20.63 39.63 39.55
N SER A 256 19.86 40.56 38.97
CA SER A 256 20.22 41.89 38.43
C SER A 256 21.27 42.12 37.33
N SER A 257 20.80 42.93 36.36
CA SER A 257 21.45 43.97 35.53
C SER A 257 22.29 43.59 34.30
N SER A 258 21.65 43.80 33.14
CA SER A 258 22.12 44.51 31.93
C SER A 258 23.58 44.33 31.49
N SER A 259 23.79 43.72 30.32
CA SER A 259 24.14 44.42 29.06
C SER A 259 24.40 43.42 27.93
N SER A 260 23.96 43.81 26.75
CA SER A 260 24.03 43.19 25.44
C SER A 260 25.37 42.54 25.08
N SER A 261 25.34 41.35 24.46
CA SER A 261 25.95 41.10 23.15
C SER A 261 25.69 39.67 22.67
N SER A 262 25.32 39.61 21.40
CA SER A 262 24.85 38.46 20.63
C SER A 262 25.79 37.27 20.61
N SER A 263 25.22 36.06 20.70
CA SER A 263 25.82 34.83 20.18
C SER A 263 24.71 33.95 19.64
N ARG A 264 24.69 33.81 18.30
CA ARG A 264 23.72 33.02 17.55
C ARG A 264 23.82 31.55 17.95
N SER A 265 22.68 30.99 18.35
CA SER A 265 22.52 29.55 18.55
C SER A 265 22.60 28.83 17.21
N VAL A 266 23.61 27.96 17.05
CA VAL A 266 23.61 26.92 16.02
C VAL A 266 22.69 25.79 16.49
N ALA A 267 21.42 25.87 16.10
CA ALA A 267 20.51 24.73 16.21
C ALA A 267 20.98 23.65 15.24
N ALA A 268 21.42 22.52 15.80
CA ALA A 268 21.80 21.34 15.04
C ALA A 268 20.57 20.77 14.32
N ALA A 269 20.47 21.06 13.03
CA ALA A 269 19.59 20.41 12.09
C ALA A 269 20.00 18.94 11.92
N SER A 270 19.23 18.01 12.52
CA SER A 270 19.14 16.62 12.04
C SER A 270 18.00 15.86 12.75
N SER A 271 16.75 16.18 12.42
CA SER A 271 15.58 15.29 12.63
C SER A 271 14.26 15.87 12.06
N SER A 272 14.33 16.68 11.00
CA SER A 272 13.14 17.40 10.50
C SER A 272 12.08 16.47 9.89
N SER A 273 12.49 15.36 9.26
CA SER A 273 11.57 14.42 8.62
C SER A 273 10.87 13.50 9.62
N ASP A 274 11.58 12.96 10.63
CA ASP A 274 10.99 12.06 11.64
C ASP A 274 10.09 12.79 12.64
N SER A 275 10.34 14.08 12.92
CA SER A 275 9.57 14.87 13.89
C SER A 275 8.24 15.35 13.31
N SER A 276 8.22 15.70 12.02
CA SER A 276 7.00 16.12 11.29
C SER A 276 5.96 14.99 11.23
N TRP A 277 6.39 13.75 10.97
CA TRP A 277 5.49 12.58 10.98
C TRP A 277 5.02 12.19 12.38
N GLN A 278 5.85 12.40 13.40
CA GLN A 278 5.49 12.16 14.80
C GLN A 278 4.38 13.08 15.28
N GLU A 279 4.49 14.38 14.99
CA GLU A 279 3.42 15.34 15.29
C GLU A 279 2.15 15.04 14.50
N LYS A 280 2.27 14.69 13.21
CA LYS A 280 1.13 14.30 12.36
C LYS A 280 0.39 13.07 12.91
N LEU A 281 1.13 12.02 13.31
CA LEU A 281 0.53 10.81 13.89
C LEU A 281 -0.03 11.05 15.28
N GLN A 282 0.64 11.83 16.12
CA GLN A 282 0.13 12.16 17.46
C GLN A 282 -1.15 13.01 17.39
N LYS A 283 -1.23 13.90 16.40
CA LYS A 283 -2.46 14.64 16.08
C LYS A 283 -3.56 13.69 15.61
N LEU A 284 -3.28 12.78 14.68
CA LEU A 284 -4.25 11.79 14.21
C LEU A 284 -4.71 10.84 15.33
N GLN A 285 -3.81 10.39 16.20
CA GLN A 285 -4.11 9.57 17.37
C GLN A 285 -5.04 10.32 18.33
N SER A 286 -4.73 11.59 18.64
CA SER A 286 -5.60 12.41 19.49
C SER A 286 -6.99 12.62 18.88
N MET A 287 -7.10 12.67 17.55
CA MET A 287 -8.40 12.79 16.86
C MET A 287 -9.22 11.49 16.92
N LEU A 288 -8.54 10.33 16.97
CA LEU A 288 -9.18 9.02 17.14
C LEU A 288 -9.65 8.79 18.60
N ASP A 289 -8.86 9.24 19.57
CA ASP A 289 -9.19 9.11 21.00
C ASP A 289 -10.37 10.02 21.39
N VAL A 290 -10.45 11.26 20.86
CA VAL A 290 -11.59 12.17 21.07
C VAL A 290 -12.92 11.59 20.57
N SER A 291 -12.89 10.87 19.43
CA SER A 291 -14.09 10.19 18.90
C SER A 291 -14.57 9.03 19.77
N SER A 292 -13.73 8.51 20.67
CA SER A 292 -14.07 7.41 21.58
C SER A 292 -14.69 7.91 22.88
N GLU A 293 -14.32 9.13 23.32
CA GLU A 293 -14.88 9.78 24.51
C GLU A 293 -16.24 10.45 24.23
N GLU A 294 -16.52 10.92 23.01
CA GLU A 294 -17.85 11.43 22.61
C GLU A 294 -18.93 10.34 22.45
N GLN A 295 -18.58 9.06 22.59
CA GLN A 295 -19.50 7.93 22.50
C GLN A 295 -19.90 7.32 23.86
N LEU A 296 -19.58 8.00 24.97
CA LEU A 296 -20.01 7.67 26.35
C LEU A 296 -20.97 8.75 26.89
#